data_AF-A0A640QG11-F1
#
_entry.id   AF-A0A640QG11-F1
#
_cell.length_a   1.000
_cell.length_b   1.000
_cell.length_c   1.000
_cell.angle_alpha   90.00
_cell.angle_beta   90.00
_cell.angle_gamma   90.00
#
_symmetry.space_group_name_H-M   'P 1'
#
loop_
_entity.id
_entity.type
_entity.pdbx_description
1 polymer ?
#
loop_
_entity_poly.entity_id
_entity_poly.type
_entity_poly.pdbx_seq_one_letter_code
_entity_poly.pdbx_strand_id
1 'polypeptide(L)'
;MQRFPIIGSLLFVFTMLSGGEIAAKPVHVEVSKLPDGSYSLLRDGKPYLVKGAGVDGADLATLAAHGANSIRTWSIDGGAMPAQALLDRAHELGMTVSLGIDFARERHGFDYDDEQAVAAQLEKVKASVLAHKDHPALLTWFIGNELNYDFTNPKVYDAVNEAADLIKSIDPHHPTTTTIAGFDKKAMDAIMRRAPSIDFVSFQLYADVVNLPKYIEKYGYEGPYMITEWGAVGHWEVYETKWGAPVETTSSEKASNYAKSFVKAIEPEKKQLIGNYVFLWGQKQERTSTWYGMFLDSGERTEAIDVMHYIWKGKWPENRTPRVSPIGLDDKVAFDNVFLFSGDSYKATLNAVDPDGDTLRFRWEVRKESTATEVGGDREVVPEEVLGLIKNPEAQKITLKAPESPGAYRLYAFVYDGKGNAAHANFPFFVK
;
A
#
# COMPACT_ATOMS: atom_id res chain seq x y z
N MET A 1 -18.50 -80.45 29.86
CA MET A 1 -18.23 -79.34 28.93
C MET A 1 -19.01 -78.13 29.43
N GLN A 2 -18.34 -77.17 30.07
CA GLN A 2 -18.83 -75.81 30.26
C GLN A 2 -17.63 -74.97 30.70
N ARG A 3 -17.09 -74.17 29.77
CA ARG A 3 -16.01 -73.22 30.03
C ARG A 3 -16.66 -71.87 30.29
N PHE A 4 -16.41 -71.28 31.45
CA PHE A 4 -16.69 -69.87 31.75
C PHE A 4 -15.65 -68.97 31.04
N PRO A 5 -16.03 -67.83 30.47
CA PRO A 5 -15.06 -66.85 29.99
C PRO A 5 -14.63 -65.94 31.16
N ILE A 6 -13.31 -65.80 31.31
CA ILE A 6 -12.68 -64.80 32.17
C ILE A 6 -12.72 -63.47 31.40
N ILE A 7 -13.46 -62.50 31.91
CA ILE A 7 -13.45 -61.12 31.40
C ILE A 7 -12.24 -60.41 32.04
N GLY A 8 -11.20 -60.17 31.24
CA GLY A 8 -10.08 -59.33 31.62
C GLY A 8 -10.41 -57.86 31.39
N SER A 9 -10.49 -57.07 32.45
CA SER A 9 -10.61 -55.62 32.37
C SER A 9 -9.28 -55.00 31.93
N LEU A 10 -9.21 -54.52 30.69
CA LEU A 10 -8.15 -53.60 30.25
C LEU A 10 -8.39 -52.22 30.88
N LEU A 11 -7.52 -51.83 31.82
CA LEU A 11 -7.41 -50.46 32.27
C LEU A 11 -6.69 -49.66 31.18
N PHE A 12 -7.42 -48.82 30.43
CA PHE A 12 -6.82 -47.79 29.60
C PHE A 12 -6.38 -46.63 30.51
N VAL A 13 -5.07 -46.50 30.73
CA VAL A 13 -4.49 -45.29 31.31
C VAL A 13 -4.54 -44.20 30.25
N PHE A 14 -5.47 -43.27 30.40
CA PHE A 14 -5.53 -42.04 29.60
C PHE A 14 -4.46 -41.08 30.14
N THR A 15 -3.27 -41.11 29.55
CA THR A 15 -2.26 -40.07 29.79
C THR A 15 -2.76 -38.80 29.11
N MET A 16 -3.32 -37.87 29.89
CA MET A 16 -3.51 -36.50 29.42
C MET A 16 -2.13 -35.88 29.18
N LEU A 17 -1.72 -35.84 27.91
CA LEU A 17 -0.69 -34.89 27.47
C LEU A 17 -1.31 -33.50 27.59
N SER A 18 -1.02 -32.81 28.69
CA SER A 18 -1.19 -31.37 28.77
C SER A 18 -0.29 -30.75 27.69
N GLY A 19 -0.86 -30.46 26.52
CA GLY A 19 -0.23 -29.62 25.53
C GLY A 19 -0.06 -28.24 26.15
N GLY A 20 1.11 -27.97 26.73
CA GLY A 20 1.48 -26.61 27.03
C GLY A 20 1.48 -25.83 25.72
N GLU A 21 0.68 -24.76 25.66
CA GLU A 21 0.85 -23.74 24.63
C GLU A 21 2.33 -23.33 24.66
N ILE A 22 3.08 -23.76 23.66
CA ILE A 22 4.40 -23.20 23.41
C ILE A 22 4.11 -21.77 22.98
N ALA A 23 4.16 -20.84 23.94
CA ALA A 23 4.09 -19.42 23.64
C ALA A 23 5.09 -19.15 22.50
N ALA A 24 4.57 -18.66 21.38
CA ALA A 24 5.38 -18.34 20.22
C ALA A 24 6.47 -17.36 20.66
N LYS A 25 7.74 -17.68 20.36
CA LYS A 25 8.87 -16.83 20.76
C LYS A 25 9.10 -15.76 19.69
N PRO A 26 9.48 -14.52 20.07
CA PRO A 26 9.87 -13.51 19.10
C PRO A 26 11.04 -14.00 18.26
N VAL A 27 11.05 -13.62 16.98
CA VAL A 27 12.19 -13.86 16.09
C VAL A 27 12.99 -12.58 16.01
N HIS A 28 14.25 -12.60 16.47
CA HIS A 28 15.09 -11.41 16.47
C HIS A 28 15.32 -10.87 15.04
N VAL A 29 15.13 -9.56 14.90
CA VAL A 29 15.34 -8.77 13.68
C VAL A 29 16.30 -7.64 14.01
N GLU A 30 17.31 -7.45 13.16
CA GLU A 30 18.27 -6.35 13.33
C GLU A 30 18.69 -5.78 11.98
N VAL A 31 19.11 -4.51 11.99
CA VAL A 31 19.75 -3.88 10.83
C VAL A 31 21.25 -3.95 11.03
N SER A 32 21.95 -4.69 10.17
CA SER A 32 23.40 -4.87 10.27
C SER A 32 24.12 -4.16 9.13
N LYS A 33 25.19 -3.44 9.47
CA LYS A 33 26.18 -2.98 8.49
C LYS A 33 27.16 -4.12 8.18
N LEU A 34 27.28 -4.50 6.92
CA LEU A 34 28.13 -5.58 6.45
C LEU A 34 29.59 -5.10 6.26
N PRO A 35 30.58 -6.01 6.17
CA PRO A 35 31.99 -5.65 6.01
C PRO A 35 32.33 -4.81 4.77
N ASP A 36 31.52 -4.91 3.70
CA ASP A 36 31.66 -4.11 2.48
C ASP A 36 31.03 -2.71 2.58
N GLY A 37 30.46 -2.37 3.74
CA GLY A 37 29.80 -1.11 4.03
C GLY A 37 28.34 -1.03 3.57
N SER A 38 27.78 -2.09 3.00
CA SER A 38 26.34 -2.20 2.73
C SER A 38 25.54 -2.50 4.00
N TYR A 39 24.22 -2.36 3.95
CA TYR A 39 23.31 -2.71 5.04
C TYR A 39 22.42 -3.88 4.65
N SER A 40 22.04 -4.69 5.64
CA SER A 40 21.11 -5.80 5.48
C SER A 40 20.16 -5.85 6.67
N LEU A 41 18.89 -6.12 6.41
CA LEU A 41 17.95 -6.55 7.45
C LEU A 41 18.18 -8.04 7.69
N LEU A 42 18.49 -8.40 8.93
CA LEU A 42 18.68 -9.79 9.35
C LEU A 42 17.47 -10.23 10.16
N ARG A 43 16.98 -11.45 9.91
CA ARG A 43 15.94 -12.11 10.71
C ARG A 43 16.47 -13.47 11.13
N ASP A 44 16.58 -13.72 12.43
CA ASP A 44 17.25 -14.90 13.00
C ASP A 44 18.70 -15.05 12.46
N GLY A 45 19.44 -13.93 12.40
CA GLY A 45 20.81 -13.87 11.90
C GLY A 45 20.98 -14.11 10.39
N LYS A 46 19.89 -14.25 9.63
CA LYS A 46 19.91 -14.51 8.18
C LYS A 46 19.42 -13.28 7.40
N PRO A 47 20.02 -12.96 6.24
CA PRO A 47 19.51 -11.89 5.39
C PRO A 47 18.04 -12.07 5.03
N TYR A 48 17.25 -11.02 5.22
CA TYR A 48 15.82 -11.00 4.95
C TYR A 48 15.48 -9.91 3.94
N LEU A 49 15.29 -10.29 2.67
CA LEU A 49 14.86 -9.37 1.63
C LEU A 49 13.35 -9.16 1.70
N VAL A 50 12.93 -7.94 2.04
CA VAL A 50 11.51 -7.57 2.12
C VAL A 50 10.92 -7.48 0.71
N LYS A 51 9.96 -8.36 0.42
CA LYS A 51 9.05 -8.33 -0.74
C LYS A 51 7.67 -7.93 -0.21
N GLY A 52 7.56 -6.65 0.11
CA GLY A 52 6.48 -6.12 0.93
C GLY A 52 5.36 -5.48 0.13
N ALA A 53 4.15 -5.50 0.71
CA ALA A 53 3.04 -4.64 0.30
C ALA A 53 2.42 -3.91 1.50
N GLY A 54 2.02 -2.65 1.31
CA GLY A 54 1.12 -1.96 2.22
C GLY A 54 -0.29 -2.50 2.03
N VAL A 55 -0.91 -2.98 3.11
CA VAL A 55 -2.22 -3.67 3.05
C VAL A 55 -3.19 -3.04 4.03
N ASP A 56 -4.39 -2.75 3.54
CA ASP A 56 -5.58 -2.49 4.36
C ASP A 56 -6.77 -3.29 3.81
N GLY A 57 -7.26 -4.26 4.57
CA GLY A 57 -8.43 -5.08 4.21
C GLY A 57 -8.28 -6.05 3.04
N ALA A 58 -7.09 -6.22 2.46
CA ALA A 58 -6.89 -7.10 1.31
C ALA A 58 -6.64 -8.57 1.69
N ASP A 59 -6.89 -9.48 0.74
CA ASP A 59 -6.64 -10.91 0.92
C ASP A 59 -5.13 -11.24 0.96
N LEU A 60 -4.68 -11.63 2.15
CA LEU A 60 -3.29 -12.01 2.42
C LEU A 60 -2.89 -13.32 1.75
N ALA A 61 -3.83 -14.24 1.50
CA ALA A 61 -3.53 -15.49 0.81
C ALA A 61 -3.18 -15.22 -0.66
N THR A 62 -3.95 -14.34 -1.32
CA THR A 62 -3.63 -13.86 -2.67
C THR A 62 -2.28 -13.12 -2.67
N LEU A 63 -2.00 -12.26 -1.69
CA LEU A 63 -0.69 -11.60 -1.57
C LEU A 63 0.48 -12.60 -1.51
N ALA A 64 0.40 -13.59 -0.63
CA ALA A 64 1.41 -14.65 -0.52
C ALA A 64 1.55 -15.48 -1.80
N ALA A 65 0.43 -15.82 -2.46
CA ALA A 65 0.43 -16.59 -3.70
C ALA A 65 1.16 -15.88 -4.86
N HIS A 66 1.11 -14.54 -4.87
CA HIS A 66 1.85 -13.69 -5.81
C HIS A 66 3.32 -13.47 -5.42
N GLY A 67 3.78 -13.99 -4.27
CA GLY A 67 5.20 -14.10 -3.92
C GLY A 67 5.71 -13.04 -2.94
N ALA A 68 4.82 -12.23 -2.36
CA ALA A 68 5.17 -11.36 -1.25
C ALA A 68 5.54 -12.19 0.00
N ASN A 69 6.35 -11.59 0.87
CA ASN A 69 6.73 -12.19 2.16
C ASN A 69 6.51 -11.25 3.35
N SER A 70 6.07 -10.00 3.13
CA SER A 70 5.87 -9.04 4.21
C SER A 70 4.71 -8.10 3.96
N ILE A 71 4.12 -7.62 5.03
CA ILE A 71 3.01 -6.66 5.04
C ILE A 71 3.45 -5.43 5.83
N ARG A 72 3.01 -4.24 5.41
CA ARG A 72 3.09 -3.02 6.21
C ARG A 72 1.68 -2.53 6.55
N THR A 73 1.49 -2.10 7.80
CA THR A 73 0.29 -1.36 8.23
C THR A 73 0.62 0.07 8.65
N TRP A 74 -0.40 0.92 8.75
CA TRP A 74 -0.29 2.32 9.19
C TRP A 74 -0.61 2.52 10.67
N SER A 75 -1.27 1.53 11.29
CA SER A 75 -1.61 1.51 12.70
C SER A 75 -1.72 0.05 13.18
N ILE A 76 -1.70 -0.15 14.50
CA ILE A 76 -1.78 -1.49 15.12
C ILE A 76 -3.23 -2.00 15.02
N ASP A 77 -4.22 -1.17 15.36
CA ASP A 77 -5.63 -1.59 15.41
C ASP A 77 -6.59 -0.69 14.62
N GLY A 78 -6.09 0.19 13.74
CA GLY A 78 -6.92 1.06 12.91
C GLY A 78 -7.19 0.53 11.50
N GLY A 79 -6.65 -0.63 11.14
CA GLY A 79 -6.89 -1.28 9.85
C GLY A 79 -8.12 -2.18 9.85
N ALA A 80 -8.40 -2.81 8.70
CA ALA A 80 -9.54 -3.73 8.55
C ALA A 80 -9.50 -4.99 9.45
N MET A 81 -8.34 -5.33 10.01
CA MET A 81 -8.15 -6.49 10.90
C MET A 81 -7.35 -6.06 12.14
N PRO A 82 -7.69 -6.53 13.36
CA PRO A 82 -6.88 -6.30 14.56
C PRO A 82 -5.44 -6.82 14.40
N ALA A 83 -4.45 -6.15 15.00
CA ALA A 83 -3.03 -6.49 14.82
C ALA A 83 -2.70 -7.95 15.14
N GLN A 84 -3.22 -8.48 16.25
CA GLN A 84 -2.96 -9.87 16.64
C GLN A 84 -3.44 -10.86 15.57
N ALA A 85 -4.66 -10.68 15.05
CA ALA A 85 -5.19 -11.55 14.01
C ALA A 85 -4.41 -11.41 12.68
N LEU A 86 -3.96 -10.20 12.34
CA LEU A 86 -3.12 -9.96 11.18
C LEU A 86 -1.76 -10.67 11.31
N LEU A 87 -1.14 -10.56 12.48
CA LEU A 87 0.12 -11.20 12.81
C LEU A 87 -0.01 -12.73 12.74
N ASP A 88 -1.03 -13.31 13.38
CA ASP A 88 -1.31 -14.74 13.33
C ASP A 88 -1.49 -15.21 11.88
N ARG A 89 -2.31 -14.49 11.11
CA ARG A 89 -2.59 -14.83 9.71
C ARG A 89 -1.35 -14.71 8.82
N ALA A 90 -0.54 -13.68 9.01
CA ALA A 90 0.73 -13.53 8.30
C ALA A 90 1.66 -14.69 8.62
N HIS A 91 1.75 -15.09 9.89
CA HIS A 91 2.59 -16.20 10.33
C HIS A 91 2.18 -17.53 9.69
N GLU A 92 0.87 -17.83 9.65
CA GLU A 92 0.33 -19.01 8.97
C GLU A 92 0.72 -19.08 7.49
N LEU A 93 0.83 -17.91 6.85
CA LEU A 93 1.21 -17.77 5.44
C LEU A 93 2.73 -17.68 5.24
N GLY A 94 3.53 -17.78 6.32
CA GLY A 94 4.99 -17.64 6.26
C GLY A 94 5.46 -16.23 5.94
N MET A 95 4.62 -15.22 6.20
CA MET A 95 4.91 -13.81 5.99
C MET A 95 5.21 -13.08 7.30
N THR A 96 5.79 -11.89 7.17
CA THR A 96 6.08 -10.98 8.28
C THR A 96 5.22 -9.72 8.22
N VAL A 97 5.17 -8.96 9.33
CA VAL A 97 4.39 -7.72 9.44
C VAL A 97 5.27 -6.62 10.04
N SER A 98 5.43 -5.54 9.29
CA SER A 98 5.90 -4.25 9.79
C SER A 98 4.69 -3.46 10.31
N LEU A 99 4.53 -3.41 11.64
CA LEU A 99 3.38 -2.76 12.27
C LEU A 99 3.59 -1.24 12.36
N GLY A 100 2.65 -0.50 11.79
CA GLY A 100 2.50 0.94 12.01
C GLY A 100 1.98 1.21 13.42
N ILE A 101 2.58 2.15 14.12
CA ILE A 101 2.11 2.70 15.38
C ILE A 101 1.44 4.03 15.06
N ASP A 102 0.16 4.16 15.36
CA ASP A 102 -0.51 5.45 15.20
C ASP A 102 0.14 6.48 16.14
N PHE A 103 0.55 7.59 15.54
CA PHE A 103 1.26 8.66 16.20
C PHE A 103 0.65 9.96 15.70
N ALA A 104 0.25 10.80 16.63
CA ALA A 104 -0.53 11.98 16.36
C ALA A 104 0.22 12.93 15.41
N ARG A 105 -0.53 13.66 14.60
CA ARG A 105 0.04 14.56 13.60
C ARG A 105 -0.29 15.98 13.99
N GLU A 106 0.67 16.88 13.87
CA GLU A 106 0.47 18.31 14.16
C GLU A 106 -0.66 18.90 13.30
N ARG A 107 -0.74 18.50 12.02
CA ARG A 107 -1.82 18.93 11.11
C ARG A 107 -3.24 18.54 11.57
N HIS A 108 -3.37 17.57 12.47
CA HIS A 108 -4.66 17.19 13.09
C HIS A 108 -4.90 17.91 14.43
N GLY A 109 -4.08 18.92 14.76
CA GLY A 109 -4.20 19.75 15.96
C GLY A 109 -3.45 19.23 17.18
N PHE A 110 -2.55 18.24 17.03
CA PHE A 110 -1.75 17.77 18.15
C PHE A 110 -0.62 18.75 18.47
N ASP A 111 -0.54 19.19 19.72
CA ASP A 111 0.49 20.10 20.20
C ASP A 111 1.65 19.32 20.84
N TYR A 112 2.81 19.32 20.19
CA TYR A 112 4.03 18.70 20.71
C TYR A 112 4.75 19.52 21.79
N ASP A 113 4.24 20.70 22.16
CA ASP A 113 4.64 21.41 23.37
C ASP A 113 3.84 20.97 24.62
N ASP A 114 2.74 20.23 24.45
CA ASP A 114 1.98 19.63 25.56
C ASP A 114 2.63 18.31 26.01
N GLU A 115 3.48 18.41 27.03
CA GLU A 115 4.19 17.27 27.63
C GLU A 115 3.23 16.18 28.16
N GLN A 116 2.04 16.54 28.63
CA GLN A 116 1.07 15.56 29.14
C GLN A 116 0.43 14.77 28.00
N ALA A 117 0.09 15.45 26.90
CA ALA A 117 -0.41 14.81 25.69
C ALA A 117 0.63 13.87 25.07
N VAL A 118 1.90 14.29 25.01
CA VAL A 118 3.02 13.46 24.54
C VAL A 118 3.20 12.24 25.44
N ALA A 119 3.22 12.41 26.77
CA ALA A 119 3.33 11.29 27.71
C ALA A 119 2.17 10.29 27.57
N ALA A 120 0.94 10.77 27.42
CA ALA A 120 -0.23 9.92 27.22
C ALA A 120 -0.16 9.13 25.90
N GLN A 121 0.40 9.71 24.83
CA GLN A 121 0.68 9.02 23.59
C GLN A 121 1.73 7.92 23.79
N LEU A 122 2.83 8.18 24.49
CA LEU A 122 3.88 7.18 24.76
C LEU A 122 3.37 5.98 25.58
N GLU A 123 2.46 6.20 26.54
CA GLU A 123 1.83 5.10 27.27
C GLU A 123 0.94 4.22 26.37
N LYS A 124 0.26 4.80 25.38
CA LYS A 124 -0.45 4.02 24.35
C LYS A 124 0.52 3.21 23.49
N VAL A 125 1.64 3.79 23.06
CA VAL A 125 2.69 3.08 22.32
C VAL A 125 3.20 1.89 23.12
N LYS A 126 3.52 2.09 24.40
CA LYS A 126 3.99 1.04 25.32
C LYS A 126 3.01 -0.13 25.42
N ALA A 127 1.73 0.17 25.64
CA ALA A 127 0.69 -0.85 25.75
C ALA A 127 0.60 -1.68 24.48
N SER A 128 0.60 -1.03 23.30
CA SER A 128 0.50 -1.71 22.03
C SER A 128 1.74 -2.56 21.69
N VAL A 129 2.93 -2.10 22.06
CA VAL A 129 4.17 -2.88 21.87
C VAL A 129 4.20 -4.09 22.80
N LEU A 130 3.86 -3.93 24.09
CA LEU A 130 3.78 -5.04 25.03
C LEU A 130 2.80 -6.14 24.59
N ALA A 131 1.72 -5.76 23.92
CA ALA A 131 0.72 -6.70 23.42
C ALA A 131 1.21 -7.58 22.25
N HIS A 132 2.17 -7.11 21.44
CA HIS A 132 2.51 -7.79 20.17
C HIS A 132 3.99 -8.07 19.95
N LYS A 133 4.90 -7.53 20.77
CA LYS A 133 6.37 -7.65 20.60
C LYS A 133 6.89 -9.08 20.54
N ASP A 134 6.18 -10.03 21.15
CA ASP A 134 6.63 -11.42 21.23
C ASP A 134 6.16 -12.26 20.02
N HIS A 135 5.39 -11.67 19.11
CA HIS A 135 4.81 -12.39 17.98
C HIS A 135 5.87 -12.70 16.89
N PRO A 136 6.02 -13.95 16.43
CA PRO A 136 7.09 -14.35 15.51
C PRO A 136 7.01 -13.73 14.11
N ALA A 137 5.82 -13.31 13.66
CA ALA A 137 5.67 -12.60 12.39
C ALA A 137 6.01 -11.10 12.45
N LEU A 138 6.18 -10.51 13.63
CA LEU A 138 6.58 -9.11 13.72
C LEU A 138 7.96 -8.92 13.08
N LEU A 139 8.09 -7.89 12.24
CA LEU A 139 9.35 -7.54 11.57
C LEU A 139 9.96 -6.27 12.16
N THR A 140 9.17 -5.19 12.20
CA THR A 140 9.63 -3.86 12.58
C THR A 140 8.48 -3.02 13.12
N TRP A 141 8.80 -2.00 13.91
CA TRP A 141 7.89 -0.96 14.36
C TRP A 141 8.03 0.32 13.55
N PHE A 142 6.92 0.83 13.02
CA PHE A 142 6.86 2.09 12.27
C PHE A 142 6.21 3.16 13.14
N ILE A 143 7.00 4.07 13.71
CA ILE A 143 6.53 5.13 14.60
C ILE A 143 5.95 6.26 13.75
N GLY A 144 4.62 6.32 13.68
CA GLY A 144 3.88 7.33 12.93
C GLY A 144 3.92 7.15 11.41
N ASN A 145 3.05 7.90 10.74
CA ASN A 145 2.99 7.94 9.29
C ASN A 145 2.95 9.38 8.78
N GLU A 146 3.95 9.75 7.97
CA GLU A 146 4.06 11.07 7.32
C GLU A 146 3.96 12.23 8.31
N LEU A 147 4.69 12.12 9.43
CA LEU A 147 4.71 13.16 10.47
C LEU A 147 5.30 14.49 9.97
N ASN A 148 6.02 14.45 8.83
CA ASN A 148 6.55 15.65 8.18
C ASN A 148 5.51 16.45 7.38
N TYR A 149 4.33 15.89 7.11
CA TYR A 149 3.35 16.61 6.30
C TYR A 149 2.85 17.84 7.09
N ASP A 150 3.23 19.03 6.62
CA ASP A 150 2.97 20.34 7.22
C ASP A 150 3.48 20.54 8.66
N PHE A 151 4.52 19.80 9.09
CA PHE A 151 5.04 19.99 10.45
C PHE A 151 5.74 21.35 10.63
N THR A 152 5.43 22.03 11.73
CA THR A 152 6.08 23.27 12.15
C THR A 152 6.86 23.09 13.45
N ASN A 153 6.37 22.22 14.35
CA ASN A 153 7.02 21.92 15.62
C ASN A 153 7.97 20.72 15.48
N PRO A 154 9.31 20.93 15.50
CA PRO A 154 10.25 19.83 15.34
C PRO A 154 10.31 18.87 16.55
N LYS A 155 9.63 19.19 17.67
CA LYS A 155 9.51 18.29 18.83
C LYS A 155 8.73 17.00 18.51
N VAL A 156 7.99 16.96 17.40
CA VAL A 156 7.45 15.69 16.86
C VAL A 156 8.53 14.61 16.80
N TYR A 157 9.76 14.97 16.42
CA TYR A 157 10.86 14.02 16.31
C TYR A 157 11.59 13.77 17.63
N ASP A 158 11.47 14.65 18.63
CA ASP A 158 11.88 14.33 20.00
C ASP A 158 10.95 13.23 20.56
N ALA A 159 9.64 13.36 20.35
CA ALA A 159 8.65 12.34 20.76
C ALA A 159 8.82 11.00 19.99
N VAL A 160 9.19 11.04 18.70
CA VAL A 160 9.57 9.83 17.95
C VAL A 160 10.79 9.15 18.58
N ASN A 161 11.79 9.93 19.02
CA ASN A 161 12.95 9.39 19.71
C ASN A 161 12.58 8.70 21.02
N GLU A 162 11.77 9.36 21.84
CA GLU A 162 11.29 8.84 23.12
C GLU A 162 10.52 7.53 22.92
N ALA A 163 9.69 7.45 21.87
CA ALA A 163 9.01 6.22 21.50
C ALA A 163 10.01 5.12 21.07
N ALA A 164 11.04 5.45 20.29
CA ALA A 164 12.05 4.48 19.88
C ALA A 164 12.86 3.94 21.07
N ASP A 165 13.29 4.81 21.98
CA ASP A 165 13.98 4.43 23.23
C ASP A 165 13.10 3.54 24.11
N LEU A 166 11.83 3.92 24.26
CA LEU A 166 10.84 3.15 25.00
C LEU A 166 10.69 1.74 24.41
N ILE A 167 10.46 1.64 23.10
CA ILE A 167 10.30 0.35 22.40
C ILE A 167 11.54 -0.51 22.59
N LYS A 168 12.75 0.03 22.36
CA LYS A 168 14.02 -0.71 22.54
C LYS A 168 14.20 -1.25 23.95
N SER A 169 13.68 -0.56 24.97
CA SER A 169 13.78 -1.00 26.36
C SER A 169 12.88 -2.21 26.70
N ILE A 170 11.79 -2.42 25.96
CA ILE A 170 10.79 -3.47 26.22
C ILE A 170 10.75 -4.55 25.14
N ASP A 171 11.19 -4.24 23.93
CA ASP A 171 11.33 -5.11 22.78
C ASP A 171 12.76 -5.01 22.24
N PRO A 172 13.67 -5.88 22.70
CA PRO A 172 15.05 -5.93 22.21
C PRO A 172 15.17 -6.66 20.85
N HIS A 173 14.04 -7.07 20.24
CA HIS A 173 14.02 -7.94 19.08
C HIS A 173 13.69 -7.27 17.76
N HIS A 174 13.02 -6.12 17.75
CA HIS A 174 12.54 -5.53 16.49
C HIS A 174 13.00 -4.07 16.33
N PRO A 175 13.52 -3.69 15.15
CA PRO A 175 13.96 -2.34 14.91
C PRO A 175 12.78 -1.38 14.71
N THR A 176 13.07 -0.09 14.88
CA THR A 176 12.15 1.03 14.81
C THR A 176 12.51 1.96 13.65
N THR A 177 11.50 2.54 13.01
CA THR A 177 11.66 3.53 11.95
C THR A 177 10.54 4.57 12.02
N THR A 178 10.73 5.72 11.37
CA THR A 178 9.64 6.66 11.08
C THR A 178 9.62 6.97 9.58
N THR A 179 8.47 7.38 9.07
CA THR A 179 8.25 7.61 7.64
C THR A 179 8.20 9.09 7.29
N ILE A 180 8.68 9.40 6.08
CA ILE A 180 8.63 10.74 5.48
C ILE A 180 7.84 10.64 4.17
N ALA A 181 6.84 11.52 4.01
CA ALA A 181 6.18 11.78 2.73
C ALA A 181 7.15 12.52 1.80
N GLY A 182 7.52 11.91 0.69
CA GLY A 182 8.54 12.44 -0.22
C GLY A 182 9.96 12.40 0.35
N PHE A 183 10.86 13.10 -0.32
CA PHE A 183 12.16 13.48 0.27
C PHE A 183 12.08 14.91 0.80
N ASP A 184 12.14 15.08 2.11
CA ASP A 184 12.06 16.38 2.77
C ASP A 184 13.35 16.65 3.56
N LYS A 185 14.14 17.63 3.10
CA LYS A 185 15.39 18.02 3.75
C LYS A 185 15.17 18.51 5.18
N LYS A 186 14.10 19.27 5.44
CA LYS A 186 13.80 19.82 6.77
C LYS A 186 13.47 18.69 7.73
N ALA A 187 12.67 17.72 7.28
CA ALA A 187 12.36 16.52 8.06
C ALA A 187 13.61 15.68 8.32
N MET A 188 14.44 15.44 7.31
CA MET A 188 15.71 14.71 7.46
C MET A 188 16.63 15.40 8.48
N ASP A 189 16.83 16.71 8.38
CA ASP A 189 17.66 17.47 9.34
C ASP A 189 17.11 17.38 10.77
N ALA A 190 15.78 17.35 10.93
CA ALA A 190 15.13 17.21 12.22
C ALA A 190 15.29 15.79 12.78
N ILE A 191 15.00 14.75 11.99
CA ILE A 191 15.12 13.35 12.37
C ILE A 191 16.56 13.01 12.76
N MET A 192 17.54 13.34 11.93
CA MET A 192 18.95 13.01 12.19
C MET A 192 19.48 13.66 13.47
N ARG A 193 18.91 14.80 13.87
CA ARG A 193 19.32 15.51 15.09
C ARG A 193 18.53 15.10 16.33
N ARG A 194 17.25 14.79 16.17
CA ARG A 194 16.29 14.65 17.28
C ARG A 194 15.87 13.22 17.56
N ALA A 195 15.95 12.34 16.57
CA ALA A 195 15.56 10.94 16.65
C ALA A 195 16.72 9.96 16.40
N PRO A 196 17.90 10.10 17.06
CA PRO A 196 19.02 9.17 16.86
C PRO A 196 18.71 7.73 17.29
N SER A 197 17.65 7.50 18.07
CA SER A 197 17.29 6.17 18.55
C SER A 197 16.48 5.34 17.55
N ILE A 198 16.00 5.89 16.42
CA ILE A 198 15.45 5.04 15.35
C ILE A 198 16.58 4.29 14.64
N ASP A 199 16.29 3.09 14.12
CA ASP A 199 17.31 2.25 13.48
C ASP A 199 17.54 2.62 12.01
N PHE A 200 16.54 3.19 11.35
CA PHE A 200 16.61 3.68 9.97
C PHE A 200 15.46 4.64 9.64
N VAL A 201 15.61 5.39 8.55
CA VAL A 201 14.57 6.27 7.99
C VAL A 201 13.80 5.54 6.90
N SER A 202 12.50 5.78 6.80
CA SER A 202 11.64 5.24 5.75
C SER A 202 11.06 6.35 4.88
N PHE A 203 11.03 6.14 3.56
CA PHE A 203 10.52 7.14 2.61
C PHE A 203 9.28 6.62 1.89
N GLN A 204 8.37 7.53 1.56
CA GLN A 204 7.18 7.26 0.76
C GLN A 204 7.23 8.13 -0.48
N LEU A 205 7.47 7.53 -1.64
CA LEU A 205 7.55 8.25 -2.92
C LEU A 205 6.85 7.46 -4.02
N TYR A 206 6.11 8.18 -4.85
CA TYR A 206 5.34 7.62 -5.95
C TYR A 206 6.10 7.76 -7.27
N ALA A 207 5.77 8.72 -8.15
CA ALA A 207 6.52 8.85 -9.40
C ALA A 207 7.96 9.34 -9.15
N ASP A 208 8.14 10.21 -8.16
CA ASP A 208 9.44 10.77 -7.79
C ASP A 208 10.41 9.78 -7.13
N VAL A 209 9.99 8.54 -6.83
CA VAL A 209 10.87 7.49 -6.27
C VAL A 209 12.11 7.25 -7.13
N VAL A 210 12.00 7.44 -8.45
CA VAL A 210 13.11 7.32 -9.40
C VAL A 210 14.26 8.30 -9.13
N ASN A 211 14.01 9.36 -8.36
CA ASN A 211 14.99 10.36 -8.00
C ASN A 211 15.51 10.20 -6.55
N LEU A 212 14.91 9.34 -5.73
CA LEU A 212 15.32 9.14 -4.34
C LEU A 212 16.83 8.85 -4.18
N PRO A 213 17.47 7.98 -4.99
CA PRO A 213 18.91 7.75 -4.85
C PRO A 213 19.75 9.03 -4.96
N LYS A 214 19.37 9.93 -5.89
CA LYS A 214 20.05 11.22 -6.08
C LYS A 214 19.82 12.16 -4.90
N TYR A 215 18.63 12.13 -4.30
CA TYR A 215 18.33 12.94 -3.12
C TYR A 215 19.14 12.49 -1.91
N ILE A 216 19.22 11.18 -1.67
CA ILE A 216 20.02 10.58 -0.60
C ILE A 216 21.51 10.92 -0.77
N GLU A 217 22.05 10.74 -1.98
CA GLU A 217 23.44 11.08 -2.30
C GLU A 217 23.72 12.57 -2.09
N LYS A 218 22.87 13.44 -2.64
CA LYS A 218 23.03 14.90 -2.53
C LYS A 218 22.92 15.40 -1.09
N TYR A 219 22.07 14.77 -0.28
CA TYR A 219 21.93 15.10 1.13
C TYR A 219 23.11 14.57 1.96
N GLY A 220 23.74 13.47 1.52
CA GLY A 220 24.84 12.83 2.23
C GLY A 220 24.39 11.87 3.34
N TYR A 221 23.21 11.28 3.22
CA TYR A 221 22.75 10.27 4.20
C TYR A 221 23.40 8.91 3.90
N GLU A 222 24.19 8.40 4.84
CA GLU A 222 24.91 7.12 4.72
C GLU A 222 24.24 5.96 5.48
N GLY A 223 23.10 6.20 6.12
CA GLY A 223 22.38 5.18 6.90
C GLY A 223 21.53 4.26 6.03
N PRO A 224 21.01 3.16 6.62
CA PRO A 224 20.03 2.30 5.95
C PRO A 224 18.69 3.02 5.79
N TYR A 225 17.90 2.60 4.80
CA TYR A 225 16.53 3.08 4.63
C TYR A 225 15.60 2.04 4.00
N MET A 226 14.29 2.28 4.10
CA MET A 226 13.26 1.56 3.34
C MET A 226 12.45 2.51 2.44
N ILE A 227 11.91 1.97 1.34
CA ILE A 227 10.90 2.65 0.51
C ILE A 227 9.55 2.02 0.82
N THR A 228 8.75 2.71 1.61
CA THR A 228 7.64 2.12 2.36
C THR A 228 6.26 2.42 1.77
N GLU A 229 6.23 3.28 0.77
CA GLU A 229 5.17 3.36 -0.24
C GLU A 229 5.81 3.75 -1.56
N TRP A 230 5.48 2.99 -2.60
CA TRP A 230 5.79 3.27 -3.99
C TRP A 230 4.77 2.56 -4.88
N GLY A 231 4.50 3.10 -6.06
CA GLY A 231 3.48 2.51 -6.94
C GLY A 231 2.98 3.48 -8.00
N ALA A 232 1.66 3.66 -8.07
CA ALA A 232 1.02 4.55 -9.02
C ALA A 232 1.47 6.01 -8.81
N VAL A 233 1.48 6.79 -9.89
CA VAL A 233 1.85 8.22 -9.88
C VAL A 233 0.90 8.99 -8.97
N GLY A 234 1.44 9.87 -8.12
CA GLY A 234 0.65 10.71 -7.23
C GLY A 234 -0.28 11.65 -8.00
N HIS A 235 -1.49 11.90 -7.49
CA HIS A 235 -2.45 12.79 -8.17
C HIS A 235 -1.98 14.24 -8.29
N TRP A 236 -1.02 14.66 -7.46
CA TRP A 236 -0.34 15.95 -7.54
C TRP A 236 0.82 15.98 -8.56
N GLU A 237 1.19 14.83 -9.13
CA GLU A 237 2.31 14.68 -10.08
C GLU A 237 1.85 14.58 -11.53
N VAL A 238 0.54 14.63 -11.79
CA VAL A 238 -0.06 14.49 -13.13
C VAL A 238 -0.54 15.83 -13.70
N TYR A 239 -0.88 15.82 -14.98
CA TYR A 239 -1.55 16.95 -15.62
C TYR A 239 -2.92 17.20 -14.99
N GLU A 240 -3.25 18.46 -14.77
CA GLU A 240 -4.54 18.91 -14.29
C GLU A 240 -5.30 19.61 -15.42
N THR A 241 -6.57 19.23 -15.61
CA THR A 241 -7.46 19.91 -16.57
C THR A 241 -7.75 21.35 -16.16
N LYS A 242 -8.31 22.15 -17.07
CA LYS A 242 -8.71 23.55 -16.84
C LYS A 242 -9.71 23.75 -15.71
N TRP A 243 -10.39 22.70 -15.26
CA TRP A 243 -11.35 22.74 -14.15
C TRP A 243 -10.85 22.01 -12.90
N GLY A 244 -9.55 21.72 -12.80
CA GLY A 244 -8.95 21.18 -11.58
C GLY A 244 -8.92 19.66 -11.47
N ALA A 245 -9.44 18.92 -12.47
CA ALA A 245 -9.45 17.46 -12.41
C ALA A 245 -8.09 16.88 -12.81
N PRO A 246 -7.46 16.03 -11.98
CA PRO A 246 -6.18 15.41 -12.32
C PRO A 246 -6.39 14.26 -13.33
N VAL A 247 -5.55 14.20 -14.38
CA VAL A 247 -5.65 13.17 -15.42
C VAL A 247 -4.97 11.89 -14.94
N GLU A 248 -5.78 10.86 -14.72
CA GLU A 248 -5.31 9.58 -14.22
C GLU A 248 -4.74 8.72 -15.36
N THR A 249 -3.69 7.98 -15.05
CA THR A 249 -3.11 7.00 -15.98
C THR A 249 -3.98 5.74 -16.07
N THR A 250 -3.93 5.07 -17.21
CA THR A 250 -4.56 3.75 -17.38
C THR A 250 -3.91 2.69 -16.48
N SER A 251 -4.61 1.58 -16.21
CA SER A 251 -4.03 0.45 -15.45
C SER A 251 -2.72 -0.08 -16.06
N SER A 252 -2.60 -0.05 -17.39
CA SER A 252 -1.39 -0.50 -18.10
C SER A 252 -0.22 0.49 -18.03
N GLU A 253 -0.50 1.79 -18.02
CA GLU A 253 0.51 2.83 -17.75
C GLU A 253 0.97 2.78 -16.29
N LYS A 254 0.05 2.53 -15.34
CA LYS A 254 0.40 2.27 -13.94
C LYS A 254 1.34 1.08 -13.84
N ALA A 255 0.98 -0.08 -14.36
CA ALA A 255 1.85 -1.26 -14.33
C ALA A 255 3.26 -0.99 -14.90
N SER A 256 3.33 -0.23 -16.00
CA SER A 256 4.60 0.21 -16.59
C SER A 256 5.42 1.10 -15.64
N ASN A 257 4.76 1.98 -14.89
CA ASN A 257 5.41 2.82 -13.87
C ASN A 257 5.91 1.99 -12.68
N TYR A 258 5.17 0.98 -12.20
CA TYR A 258 5.66 0.08 -11.14
C TYR A 258 6.95 -0.62 -11.59
N ALA A 259 6.97 -1.20 -12.79
CA ALA A 259 8.15 -1.87 -13.33
C ALA A 259 9.35 -0.89 -13.44
N LYS A 260 9.10 0.32 -13.95
CA LYS A 260 10.11 1.37 -14.08
C LYS A 260 10.68 1.81 -12.72
N SER A 261 9.82 2.05 -11.74
CA SER A 261 10.23 2.45 -10.39
C SER A 261 11.11 1.39 -9.74
N PHE A 262 10.73 0.13 -9.85
CA PHE A 262 11.52 -0.98 -9.32
C PHE A 262 12.92 -1.03 -9.93
N VAL A 263 13.01 -1.07 -11.27
CA VAL A 263 14.28 -1.18 -11.99
C VAL A 263 15.18 0.04 -11.78
N LYS A 264 14.61 1.23 -11.60
CA LYS A 264 15.39 2.47 -11.50
C LYS A 264 15.79 2.89 -10.09
N ALA A 265 15.02 2.55 -9.07
CA ALA A 265 15.22 3.07 -7.72
C ALA A 265 15.20 2.02 -6.60
N ILE A 266 14.85 0.77 -6.89
CA ILE A 266 14.75 -0.27 -5.86
C ILE A 266 15.82 -1.34 -6.10
N GLU A 267 15.79 -1.97 -7.27
CA GLU A 267 16.73 -3.05 -7.61
C GLU A 267 18.21 -2.63 -7.55
N PRO A 268 18.62 -1.42 -7.99
CA PRO A 268 20.02 -1.00 -7.96
C PRO A 268 20.55 -0.68 -6.55
N GLU A 269 19.67 -0.32 -5.61
CA GLU A 269 20.03 0.34 -4.34
C GLU A 269 20.47 -0.63 -3.22
N LYS A 270 21.23 -1.66 -3.57
CA LYS A 270 21.62 -2.77 -2.67
C LYS A 270 22.53 -2.36 -1.51
N LYS A 271 23.09 -1.15 -1.53
CA LYS A 271 23.99 -0.68 -0.48
C LYS A 271 23.25 -0.22 0.77
N GLN A 272 22.16 0.54 0.63
CA GLN A 272 21.45 1.17 1.76
C GLN A 272 19.98 0.75 1.87
N LEU A 273 19.35 0.33 0.77
CA LEU A 273 17.96 -0.08 0.78
C LEU A 273 17.80 -1.48 1.39
N ILE A 274 17.18 -1.55 2.56
CA ILE A 274 17.01 -2.80 3.32
C ILE A 274 15.60 -3.38 3.22
N GLY A 275 14.68 -2.70 2.54
CA GLY A 275 13.32 -3.20 2.30
C GLY A 275 12.43 -2.23 1.55
N ASN A 276 11.33 -2.76 1.00
CA ASN A 276 10.34 -1.94 0.33
C ASN A 276 8.91 -2.51 0.45
N TYR A 277 7.92 -1.62 0.37
CA TYR A 277 6.50 -1.94 0.41
C TYR A 277 5.77 -1.24 -0.75
N VAL A 278 5.24 -2.03 -1.67
CA VAL A 278 4.41 -1.53 -2.77
C VAL A 278 3.05 -1.05 -2.25
N PHE A 279 2.48 0.00 -2.84
CA PHE A 279 1.22 0.62 -2.43
C PHE A 279 0.25 0.85 -3.61
N LEU A 280 -1.07 0.71 -3.45
CA LEU A 280 -1.78 0.05 -2.35
C LEU A 280 -2.17 -1.37 -2.79
N TRP A 281 -1.73 -2.40 -2.04
CA TRP A 281 -2.27 -3.74 -2.25
C TRP A 281 -3.66 -3.82 -1.61
N GLY A 282 -4.65 -3.42 -2.39
CA GLY A 282 -6.05 -3.31 -2.00
C GLY A 282 -6.78 -2.34 -2.93
N GLN A 283 -7.88 -1.80 -2.42
CA GLN A 283 -8.66 -0.75 -3.08
C GLN A 283 -9.01 0.32 -2.05
N LYS A 284 -8.91 1.58 -2.46
CA LYS A 284 -9.32 2.74 -1.67
C LYS A 284 -9.76 3.85 -2.64
N GLN A 285 -10.86 4.52 -2.30
CA GLN A 285 -11.22 5.79 -2.92
C GLN A 285 -10.19 6.86 -2.54
N GLU A 286 -9.49 7.40 -3.54
CA GLU A 286 -8.50 8.46 -3.36
C GLU A 286 -8.36 9.24 -4.67
N ARG A 287 -9.01 10.40 -4.74
CA ARG A 287 -9.45 11.16 -5.92
C ARG A 287 -10.39 10.38 -6.84
N THR A 288 -10.07 9.14 -7.18
CA THR A 288 -10.92 8.22 -7.94
C THR A 288 -10.93 6.84 -7.27
N SER A 289 -11.88 5.99 -7.68
CA SER A 289 -11.95 4.60 -7.22
C SER A 289 -10.80 3.73 -7.74
N THR A 290 -10.04 4.21 -8.73
CA THR A 290 -9.01 3.44 -9.42
C THR A 290 -7.59 3.96 -9.18
N TRP A 291 -7.39 5.06 -8.45
CA TRP A 291 -6.11 5.80 -8.47
C TRP A 291 -4.89 4.98 -7.98
N TYR A 292 -4.90 4.54 -6.72
CA TYR A 292 -3.76 3.84 -6.11
C TYR A 292 -4.00 2.36 -5.87
N GLY A 293 -5.26 1.91 -5.90
CA GLY A 293 -5.62 0.52 -5.69
C GLY A 293 -5.07 -0.39 -6.79
N MET A 294 -4.43 -1.49 -6.38
CA MET A 294 -4.02 -2.56 -7.28
C MET A 294 -5.17 -3.53 -7.62
N PHE A 295 -6.30 -3.37 -6.95
CA PHE A 295 -7.56 -4.08 -7.19
C PHE A 295 -8.67 -3.10 -7.55
N LEU A 296 -9.65 -3.55 -8.33
CA LEU A 296 -10.93 -2.87 -8.44
C LEU A 296 -11.78 -3.11 -7.18
N ASP A 297 -12.80 -2.26 -6.98
CA ASP A 297 -13.74 -2.37 -5.85
C ASP A 297 -14.47 -3.73 -5.83
N SER A 298 -14.63 -4.35 -7.01
CA SER A 298 -15.22 -5.68 -7.18
C SER A 298 -14.25 -6.84 -6.93
N GLY A 299 -12.97 -6.55 -6.66
CA GLY A 299 -11.94 -7.52 -6.27
C GLY A 299 -11.07 -8.03 -7.41
N GLU A 300 -11.29 -7.63 -8.66
CA GLU A 300 -10.42 -8.02 -9.76
C GLU A 300 -9.04 -7.37 -9.66
N ARG A 301 -8.01 -8.14 -10.00
CA ARG A 301 -6.61 -7.73 -10.00
C ARG A 301 -6.27 -6.89 -11.24
N THR A 302 -5.41 -5.90 -11.07
CA THR A 302 -4.89 -5.09 -12.18
C THR A 302 -3.50 -5.54 -12.64
N GLU A 303 -3.04 -5.04 -13.79
CA GLU A 303 -1.73 -5.41 -14.37
C GLU A 303 -0.55 -5.07 -13.44
N ALA A 304 -0.73 -4.15 -12.48
CA ALA A 304 0.27 -3.89 -11.45
C ALA A 304 0.59 -5.15 -10.61
N ILE A 305 -0.40 -6.02 -10.37
CA ILE A 305 -0.21 -7.28 -9.64
C ILE A 305 0.60 -8.29 -10.45
N ASP A 306 0.43 -8.32 -11.78
CA ASP A 306 1.26 -9.16 -12.66
C ASP A 306 2.72 -8.73 -12.60
N VAL A 307 2.97 -7.42 -12.60
CA VAL A 307 4.31 -6.84 -12.49
C VAL A 307 4.94 -7.23 -11.15
N MET A 308 4.20 -7.10 -10.05
CA MET A 308 4.72 -7.51 -8.73
C MET A 308 4.94 -9.02 -8.65
N HIS A 309 4.06 -9.83 -9.22
CA HIS A 309 4.27 -11.28 -9.33
C HIS A 309 5.58 -11.61 -10.07
N TYR A 310 5.82 -10.94 -11.19
CA TYR A 310 7.06 -11.11 -11.95
C TYR A 310 8.29 -10.70 -11.13
N ILE A 311 8.25 -9.53 -10.49
CA ILE A 311 9.33 -9.02 -9.64
C ILE A 311 9.63 -10.00 -8.49
N TRP A 312 8.61 -10.53 -7.84
CA TRP A 312 8.79 -11.38 -6.66
C TRP A 312 9.13 -12.84 -6.98
N LYS A 313 8.63 -13.39 -8.09
CA LYS A 313 8.77 -14.81 -8.45
C LYS A 313 9.67 -15.07 -9.66
N GLY A 314 10.08 -14.03 -10.39
CA GLY A 314 10.94 -14.13 -11.57
C GLY A 314 10.27 -14.67 -12.83
N LYS A 315 8.93 -14.78 -12.84
CA LYS A 315 8.14 -15.23 -13.99
C LYS A 315 6.76 -14.58 -13.98
N TRP A 316 6.13 -14.45 -15.14
CA TRP A 316 4.76 -13.93 -15.23
C TRP A 316 3.75 -14.90 -14.60
N PRO A 317 2.60 -14.41 -14.12
CA PRO A 317 1.50 -15.28 -13.72
C PRO A 317 0.99 -16.08 -14.93
N GLU A 318 0.36 -17.23 -14.66
CA GLU A 318 -0.16 -18.12 -15.71
C GLU A 318 -1.28 -17.48 -16.53
N ASN A 319 -2.09 -16.64 -15.88
CA ASN A 319 -3.08 -15.78 -16.52
C ASN A 319 -2.69 -14.33 -16.23
N ARG A 320 -2.48 -13.56 -17.28
CA ARG A 320 -2.10 -12.16 -17.22
C ARG A 320 -3.34 -11.29 -17.37
N THR A 321 -3.26 -10.12 -16.78
CA THR A 321 -4.31 -9.11 -16.81
C THR A 321 -4.42 -8.50 -18.21
N PRO A 322 -5.64 -8.20 -18.71
CA PRO A 322 -5.81 -7.47 -19.94
C PRO A 322 -5.09 -6.12 -19.90
N ARG A 323 -4.66 -5.66 -21.07
CA ARG A 323 -3.98 -4.38 -21.25
C ARG A 323 -4.85 -3.42 -22.01
N VAL A 324 -4.78 -2.14 -21.67
CA VAL A 324 -5.58 -1.09 -22.32
C VAL A 324 -4.71 0.02 -22.89
N SER A 325 -5.19 0.64 -23.97
CA SER A 325 -4.65 1.91 -24.47
C SER A 325 -5.24 3.09 -23.69
N PRO A 326 -4.72 4.32 -23.89
CA PRO A 326 -5.42 5.52 -23.46
C PRO A 326 -6.87 5.52 -23.97
N ILE A 327 -7.78 5.94 -23.09
CA ILE A 327 -9.20 6.13 -23.37
C ILE A 327 -9.40 7.40 -24.20
N GLY A 328 -10.31 7.33 -25.17
CA GLY A 328 -10.67 8.44 -26.05
C GLY A 328 -12.12 8.86 -25.87
N LEU A 329 -12.39 10.15 -26.00
CA LEU A 329 -13.73 10.75 -25.97
C LEU A 329 -13.79 11.87 -27.01
N ASP A 330 -14.76 11.82 -27.91
CA ASP A 330 -14.92 12.79 -29.01
C ASP A 330 -13.64 12.95 -29.86
N ASP A 331 -12.99 11.80 -30.15
CA ASP A 331 -11.71 11.67 -30.85
C ASP A 331 -10.54 12.49 -30.21
N LYS A 332 -10.67 12.82 -28.92
CA LYS A 332 -9.67 13.54 -28.10
C LYS A 332 -9.11 12.67 -26.98
N VAL A 333 -8.01 13.12 -26.39
CA VAL A 333 -7.40 12.54 -25.17
C VAL A 333 -7.65 13.42 -23.95
N ALA A 334 -7.47 12.87 -22.74
CA ALA A 334 -7.78 13.56 -21.49
C ALA A 334 -7.01 14.90 -21.30
N PHE A 335 -5.84 15.02 -21.94
CA PHE A 335 -5.00 16.23 -21.92
C PHE A 335 -5.57 17.41 -22.75
N ASP A 336 -6.60 17.17 -23.56
CA ASP A 336 -7.17 18.19 -24.47
C ASP A 336 -8.20 19.13 -23.81
N ASN A 337 -8.53 18.93 -22.52
CA ASN A 337 -9.56 19.69 -21.80
C ASN A 337 -10.93 19.62 -22.51
N VAL A 338 -11.53 18.43 -22.56
CA VAL A 338 -12.75 18.19 -23.32
C VAL A 338 -13.96 18.85 -22.68
N PHE A 339 -14.61 19.73 -23.44
CA PHE A 339 -15.90 20.31 -23.12
C PHE A 339 -16.98 19.73 -24.03
N LEU A 340 -18.03 19.19 -23.43
CA LEU A 340 -19.21 18.64 -24.10
C LEU A 340 -20.39 19.60 -23.93
N PHE A 341 -21.31 19.62 -24.88
CA PHE A 341 -22.57 20.34 -24.74
C PHE A 341 -23.61 19.46 -24.07
N SER A 342 -24.36 20.04 -23.13
CA SER A 342 -25.44 19.35 -22.43
C SER A 342 -26.41 18.66 -23.39
N GLY A 343 -26.71 17.38 -23.13
CA GLY A 343 -27.65 16.58 -23.92
C GLY A 343 -27.12 16.00 -25.24
N ASP A 344 -25.99 16.50 -25.76
CA ASP A 344 -25.38 16.00 -27.00
C ASP A 344 -24.76 14.60 -26.83
N SER A 345 -24.58 13.90 -27.95
CA SER A 345 -24.01 12.54 -27.97
C SER A 345 -22.63 12.50 -28.60
N TYR A 346 -21.70 11.87 -27.89
CA TYR A 346 -20.29 11.76 -28.24
C TYR A 346 -19.85 10.29 -28.25
N LYS A 347 -18.83 9.99 -29.03
CA LYS A 347 -18.25 8.64 -29.08
C LYS A 347 -17.13 8.53 -28.05
N ALA A 348 -17.11 7.44 -27.29
CA ALA A 348 -15.97 7.08 -26.45
C ALA A 348 -15.42 5.70 -26.84
N THR A 349 -14.11 5.53 -26.69
CA THR A 349 -13.40 4.32 -27.12
C THR A 349 -12.31 3.93 -26.14
N LEU A 350 -12.20 2.62 -25.86
CA LEU A 350 -11.09 2.05 -25.11
C LEU A 350 -10.62 0.79 -25.82
N ASN A 351 -9.40 0.78 -26.36
CA ASN A 351 -8.86 -0.45 -26.94
C ASN A 351 -8.26 -1.31 -25.83
N ALA A 352 -8.50 -2.62 -25.92
CA ALA A 352 -7.97 -3.58 -24.97
C ALA A 352 -7.46 -4.84 -25.70
N VAL A 353 -6.45 -5.47 -25.12
CA VAL A 353 -5.88 -6.74 -25.57
C VAL A 353 -5.63 -7.62 -24.37
N ASP A 354 -6.05 -8.87 -24.45
CA ASP A 354 -5.73 -9.88 -23.45
C ASP A 354 -4.47 -10.64 -23.87
N PRO A 355 -3.41 -10.72 -23.02
CA PRO A 355 -2.20 -11.46 -23.37
C PRO A 355 -2.42 -12.96 -23.61
N ASP A 356 -3.43 -13.56 -22.98
CA ASP A 356 -3.72 -15.00 -23.03
C ASP A 356 -4.85 -15.33 -24.01
N GLY A 357 -5.47 -14.30 -24.60
CA GLY A 357 -6.54 -14.43 -25.57
C GLY A 357 -7.91 -14.67 -24.96
N ASP A 358 -8.09 -14.34 -23.67
CA ASP A 358 -9.39 -14.43 -23.00
C ASP A 358 -10.42 -13.49 -23.64
N THR A 359 -11.70 -13.87 -23.52
CA THR A 359 -12.81 -13.05 -24.01
C THR A 359 -13.04 -11.86 -23.09
N LEU A 360 -12.91 -10.66 -23.63
CA LEU A 360 -13.03 -9.42 -22.87
C LEU A 360 -14.47 -8.91 -22.79
N ARG A 361 -14.87 -8.53 -21.57
CA ARG A 361 -16.14 -7.85 -21.29
C ARG A 361 -15.88 -6.42 -20.85
N PHE A 362 -16.58 -5.47 -21.45
CA PHE A 362 -16.46 -4.05 -21.10
C PHE A 362 -17.58 -3.63 -20.13
N ARG A 363 -17.28 -2.63 -19.30
CA ARG A 363 -18.25 -1.87 -18.53
C ARG A 363 -17.85 -0.40 -18.56
N TRP A 364 -18.83 0.48 -18.69
CA TRP A 364 -18.63 1.91 -18.67
C TRP A 364 -19.54 2.55 -17.63
N GLU A 365 -19.05 3.58 -16.94
CA GLU A 365 -19.85 4.37 -16.01
C GLU A 365 -19.44 5.84 -16.06
N VAL A 366 -20.39 6.73 -15.75
CA VAL A 366 -20.13 8.16 -15.62
C VAL A 366 -20.34 8.55 -14.18
N ARG A 367 -19.40 9.27 -13.58
CA ARG A 367 -19.56 9.86 -12.25
C ARG A 367 -19.36 11.37 -12.33
N LYS A 368 -19.87 12.09 -11.33
CA LYS A 368 -19.41 13.45 -11.07
C LYS A 368 -17.90 13.41 -10.76
N GLU A 369 -17.19 14.46 -11.14
CA GLU A 369 -15.77 14.59 -10.76
C GLU A 369 -15.66 14.70 -9.23
N SER A 370 -14.61 14.11 -8.66
CA SER A 370 -14.35 14.25 -7.23
C SER A 370 -14.06 15.71 -6.88
N THR A 371 -14.53 16.12 -5.72
CA THR A 371 -14.23 17.44 -5.11
C THR A 371 -13.42 17.28 -3.83
N ALA A 372 -12.89 16.08 -3.60
CA ALA A 372 -12.07 15.75 -2.44
C ALA A 372 -10.80 16.62 -2.37
N THR A 373 -10.51 17.11 -1.18
CA THR A 373 -9.30 17.91 -0.85
C THR A 373 -8.47 17.26 0.26
N GLU A 374 -8.90 16.08 0.71
CA GLU A 374 -8.25 15.25 1.71
C GLU A 374 -6.80 14.91 1.33
N VAL A 375 -5.93 14.74 2.32
CA VAL A 375 -4.48 14.52 2.15
C VAL A 375 -3.95 13.46 3.11
N GLY A 376 -2.76 12.93 2.86
CA GLY A 376 -2.07 12.02 3.77
C GLY A 376 -2.84 10.73 4.07
N GLY A 377 -3.65 10.27 3.11
CA GLY A 377 -4.41 9.02 3.21
C GLY A 377 -5.74 9.12 3.96
N ASP A 378 -6.27 10.33 4.20
CA ASP A 378 -7.60 10.50 4.81
C ASP A 378 -8.73 9.90 3.94
N ARG A 379 -9.88 9.61 4.57
CA ARG A 379 -11.01 8.95 3.90
C ARG A 379 -11.77 9.92 3.02
N GLU A 380 -11.97 9.54 1.76
CA GLU A 380 -12.79 10.29 0.81
C GLU A 380 -14.18 9.66 0.57
N VAL A 381 -15.12 10.48 0.11
CA VAL A 381 -16.44 10.03 -0.34
C VAL A 381 -16.38 9.65 -1.82
N VAL A 382 -16.96 8.51 -2.17
CA VAL A 382 -17.08 8.07 -3.57
C VAL A 382 -18.12 8.94 -4.30
N PRO A 383 -17.77 9.60 -5.43
CA PRO A 383 -18.72 10.40 -6.19
C PRO A 383 -19.89 9.59 -6.76
N GLU A 384 -21.07 10.22 -6.84
CA GLU A 384 -22.29 9.60 -7.36
C GLU A 384 -22.16 9.20 -8.84
N GLU A 385 -22.71 8.04 -9.19
CA GLU A 385 -22.86 7.59 -10.57
C GLU A 385 -24.07 8.25 -11.24
N VAL A 386 -23.91 8.65 -12.50
CA VAL A 386 -24.95 9.24 -13.35
C VAL A 386 -25.41 8.22 -14.38
N LEU A 387 -26.59 7.65 -14.14
CA LEU A 387 -27.13 6.54 -14.93
C LEU A 387 -27.80 6.99 -16.24
N GLY A 388 -27.96 6.06 -17.17
CA GLY A 388 -28.76 6.26 -18.40
C GLY A 388 -28.06 7.06 -19.51
N LEU A 389 -26.77 7.36 -19.36
CA LEU A 389 -26.01 8.17 -20.31
C LEU A 389 -25.31 7.37 -21.42
N ILE A 390 -25.16 6.06 -21.26
CA ILE A 390 -24.31 5.25 -22.14
C ILE A 390 -25.16 4.29 -22.98
N LYS A 391 -24.96 4.32 -24.31
CA LYS A 391 -25.46 3.29 -25.23
C LYS A 391 -24.35 2.28 -25.55
N ASN A 392 -24.72 1.00 -25.60
CA ASN A 392 -23.81 -0.14 -25.78
C ASN A 392 -22.73 -0.27 -24.68
N PRO A 393 -23.10 -0.25 -23.39
CA PRO A 393 -22.14 -0.20 -22.27
C PRO A 393 -21.23 -1.43 -22.12
N GLU A 394 -21.37 -2.44 -22.99
CA GLU A 394 -20.54 -3.65 -23.02
C GLU A 394 -19.60 -3.70 -24.23
N ALA A 395 -19.59 -2.65 -25.06
CA ALA A 395 -18.76 -2.58 -26.24
C ALA A 395 -17.46 -1.79 -26.02
N GLN A 396 -16.46 -2.08 -26.85
CA GLN A 396 -15.21 -1.33 -26.95
C GLN A 396 -15.41 0.14 -27.37
N LYS A 397 -16.50 0.41 -28.10
CA LYS A 397 -16.91 1.72 -28.57
C LYS A 397 -18.33 1.99 -28.12
N ILE A 398 -18.53 3.08 -27.39
CA ILE A 398 -19.84 3.46 -26.86
C ILE A 398 -20.29 4.81 -27.43
N THR A 399 -21.57 5.12 -27.23
CA THR A 399 -22.09 6.49 -27.36
C THR A 399 -22.44 7.00 -25.98
N LEU A 400 -21.78 8.07 -25.56
CA LEU A 400 -22.03 8.82 -24.35
C LEU A 400 -22.96 10.00 -24.66
N LYS A 401 -24.13 10.06 -24.03
CA LYS A 401 -24.92 11.28 -23.94
C LYS A 401 -24.35 12.12 -22.80
N ALA A 402 -23.97 13.37 -23.06
CA ALA A 402 -23.52 14.28 -22.03
C ALA A 402 -24.64 14.53 -20.99
N PRO A 403 -24.32 14.54 -19.68
CA PRO A 403 -25.27 14.92 -18.64
C PRO A 403 -26.01 16.22 -18.94
N GLU A 404 -27.26 16.35 -18.47
CA GLU A 404 -28.05 17.57 -18.69
C GLU A 404 -27.57 18.74 -17.80
N SER A 405 -27.01 18.44 -16.63
CA SER A 405 -26.50 19.43 -15.68
C SER A 405 -25.06 19.84 -16.02
N PRO A 406 -24.76 21.14 -16.17
CA PRO A 406 -23.38 21.60 -16.35
C PRO A 406 -22.48 21.22 -15.17
N GLY A 407 -21.21 20.96 -15.44
CA GLY A 407 -20.23 20.60 -14.40
C GLY A 407 -19.15 19.63 -14.87
N ALA A 408 -18.26 19.28 -13.94
CA ALA A 408 -17.18 18.33 -14.17
C ALA A 408 -17.66 16.89 -13.90
N TYR A 409 -17.30 15.98 -14.80
CA TYR A 409 -17.63 14.57 -14.76
C TYR A 409 -16.43 13.73 -15.19
N ARG A 410 -16.50 12.43 -14.91
CA ARG A 410 -15.51 11.46 -15.34
C ARG A 410 -16.18 10.24 -15.92
N LEU A 411 -15.74 9.84 -17.11
CA LEU A 411 -16.10 8.59 -17.75
C LEU A 411 -15.09 7.53 -17.34
N TYR A 412 -15.54 6.44 -16.74
CA TYR A 412 -14.73 5.26 -16.43
C TYR A 412 -15.04 4.14 -17.41
N ALA A 413 -14.02 3.35 -17.71
CA ALA A 413 -14.10 2.17 -18.53
C ALA A 413 -13.31 1.04 -17.88
N PHE A 414 -13.95 -0.12 -17.75
CA PHE A 414 -13.38 -1.33 -17.17
C PHE A 414 -13.44 -2.45 -18.20
N VAL A 415 -12.41 -3.30 -18.21
CA VAL A 415 -12.28 -4.44 -19.12
C VAL A 415 -11.93 -5.68 -18.32
N TYR A 416 -12.81 -6.66 -18.30
CA TYR A 416 -12.68 -7.88 -17.50
C TYR A 416 -12.35 -9.08 -18.40
N ASP A 417 -11.45 -9.94 -17.95
CA ASP A 417 -11.08 -11.19 -18.64
C ASP A 417 -11.93 -12.41 -18.24
N GLY A 418 -12.71 -12.29 -17.16
CA GLY A 418 -13.47 -13.41 -16.58
C GLY A 418 -12.63 -14.43 -15.80
N LYS A 419 -11.35 -14.14 -15.56
CA LYS A 419 -10.37 -14.92 -14.78
C LYS A 419 -9.96 -14.23 -13.48
N GLY A 420 -10.71 -13.20 -13.09
CA GLY A 420 -10.47 -12.41 -11.88
C GLY A 420 -9.45 -11.29 -12.07
N ASN A 421 -9.16 -10.89 -13.32
CA ASN A 421 -8.36 -9.71 -13.59
C ASN A 421 -9.15 -8.69 -14.43
N ALA A 422 -8.74 -7.43 -14.31
CA ALA A 422 -9.36 -6.34 -15.01
C ALA A 422 -8.37 -5.21 -15.32
N ALA A 423 -8.63 -4.52 -16.42
CA ALA A 423 -8.00 -3.28 -16.79
C ALA A 423 -8.97 -2.12 -16.64
N HIS A 424 -8.44 -0.92 -16.43
CA HIS A 424 -9.27 0.27 -16.33
C HIS A 424 -8.60 1.49 -16.97
N ALA A 425 -9.44 2.42 -17.41
CA ALA A 425 -9.06 3.75 -17.86
C ALA A 425 -10.20 4.72 -17.53
N ASN A 426 -9.89 6.00 -17.38
CA ASN A 426 -10.92 7.01 -17.19
C ASN A 426 -10.55 8.35 -17.84
N PHE A 427 -11.57 9.19 -18.06
CA PHE A 427 -11.47 10.41 -18.84
C PHE A 427 -12.27 11.53 -18.15
N PRO A 428 -11.63 12.57 -17.61
CA PRO A 428 -12.34 13.75 -17.10
C PRO A 428 -12.85 14.61 -18.26
N PHE A 429 -14.09 15.08 -18.17
CA PHE A 429 -14.69 16.00 -19.12
C PHE A 429 -15.59 17.02 -18.40
N PHE A 430 -15.89 18.13 -19.07
CA PHE A 430 -16.77 19.16 -18.53
C PHE A 430 -17.99 19.37 -19.42
N VAL A 431 -19.18 19.42 -18.85
CA VAL A 431 -20.42 19.73 -19.56
C VAL A 431 -20.73 21.22 -19.45
N LYS A 432 -20.99 21.85 -20.59
CA LYS A 432 -21.42 23.25 -20.70
C LYS A 432 -22.93 23.39 -20.88
#